data_AF-A0A7S0MUP4-F1
#
_entry.id   AF-A0A7S0MUP4-F1
#
_cell.length_a   1.000
_cell.length_b   1.000
_cell.length_c   1.000
_cell.angle_alpha   90.00
_cell.angle_beta   90.00
_cell.angle_gamma   90.00
#
_symmetry.space_group_name_H-M   'P 1'
#
loop_
_entity.id
_entity.type
_entity.pdbx_description
1 polymer ?
#
loop_
_entity_poly.entity_id
_entity_poly.type
_entity_poly.pdbx_seq_one_letter_code
_entity_poly.pdbx_strand_id
1 'polypeptide(L)'
;DMYPIAQENFNAWNEALREKDYEKVAGLYSSTDLSFLPTVSPKFIRDPESTKEYFTEFLKKLPHGTITSDNVQQYGPDAYLHTGMYTFLTGPADNRAPVEARFSYMWRKIDGAWKIVHHHSSALPKAPGAAVEEAESEDMYPIAQANFKSWNDALQTQDYEKVADLYAKKDLSFLPTVSPKFIQDGESAKEYFMDFLKKLPFGTITSDNVQRYGPDAYLHTGLYTFLTGPAESRAPVEARFSYMWRKIDGAWKIVHHHSSALPKAPGAAVEEAESEDMYPIAQANFKSWNDALQTKDYEKVASLYSKTDLSFLPTVSPKFIQDGQSTQEYFMEFLKKLPDGT
;
A
#
# COMPACT_ATOMS: atom_id res chain seq x y z
N ASP A 1 1.56 16.06 -21.41
CA ASP A 1 2.15 14.85 -20.82
C ASP A 1 2.87 15.27 -19.55
N MET A 2 2.46 14.70 -18.41
CA MET A 2 2.99 15.02 -17.07
C MET A 2 4.02 14.00 -16.59
N TYR A 3 4.28 12.93 -17.35
CA TYR A 3 5.14 11.84 -16.90
C TYR A 3 6.59 12.26 -16.60
N PRO A 4 7.28 13.07 -17.44
CA PRO A 4 8.64 13.54 -17.12
C PRO A 4 8.69 14.40 -15.85
N ILE A 5 7.67 15.27 -15.67
CA ILE A 5 7.54 16.11 -14.47
C ILE A 5 7.32 15.25 -13.22
N ALA A 6 6.51 14.18 -13.33
CA ALA A 6 6.28 13.25 -12.23
C ALA A 6 7.59 12.55 -11.80
N GLN A 7 8.43 12.14 -12.76
CA GLN A 7 9.74 11.56 -12.46
C GLN A 7 10.68 12.58 -11.81
N GLU A 8 10.76 13.81 -12.32
CA GLU A 8 11.57 14.88 -11.73
C GLU A 8 11.15 15.18 -10.29
N ASN A 9 9.84 15.32 -10.05
CA ASN A 9 9.29 15.60 -8.73
C ASN A 9 9.52 14.45 -7.75
N PHE A 10 9.35 13.20 -8.18
CA PHE A 10 9.67 12.03 -7.34
C PHE A 10 11.17 11.95 -7.03
N ASN A 11 12.04 12.22 -8.00
CA ASN A 11 13.48 12.24 -7.80
C ASN A 11 13.91 13.34 -6.81
N ALA A 12 13.34 14.54 -6.93
CA ALA A 12 13.58 15.64 -5.99
C ALA A 12 13.12 15.28 -4.56
N TRP A 13 11.97 14.61 -4.43
CA TRP A 13 11.48 14.11 -3.14
C TRP A 13 12.42 13.06 -2.53
N ASN A 14 12.84 12.07 -3.33
CA ASN A 14 13.80 11.05 -2.91
C ASN A 14 15.17 11.62 -2.54
N GLU A 15 15.63 12.65 -3.27
CA GLU A 15 16.90 13.32 -2.98
C GLU A 15 16.84 14.05 -1.65
N ALA A 16 15.73 14.74 -1.37
CA ALA A 16 15.51 15.35 -0.06
C ALA A 16 15.51 14.31 1.07
N LEU A 17 14.94 13.12 0.85
CA LEU A 17 15.06 12.00 1.81
C LEU A 17 16.52 11.57 2.01
N ARG A 18 17.29 11.45 0.93
CA ARG A 18 18.69 11.01 0.94
C ARG A 18 19.60 11.98 1.68
N GLU A 19 19.36 13.28 1.53
CA GLU A 19 20.07 14.35 2.22
C GLU A 19 19.77 14.41 3.73
N LYS A 20 18.74 13.68 4.19
CA LYS A 20 18.24 13.70 5.58
C LYS A 20 17.78 15.09 6.03
N ASP A 21 17.42 15.94 5.09
CA ASP A 21 16.92 17.28 5.34
C ASP A 21 15.39 17.21 5.49
N TYR A 22 14.91 17.08 6.72
CA TYR A 22 13.47 17.02 7.00
C TYR A 22 12.75 18.30 6.60
N GLU A 23 13.41 19.47 6.59
CA GLU A 23 12.78 20.74 6.20
C GLU A 23 12.61 20.79 4.70
N LYS A 24 13.61 20.33 3.93
CA LYS A 24 13.51 20.19 2.48
C LYS A 24 12.42 19.22 2.08
N VAL A 25 12.32 18.05 2.74
CA VAL A 25 11.26 17.07 2.45
C VAL A 25 9.87 17.62 2.82
N ALA A 26 9.70 18.14 4.03
CA ALA A 26 8.43 18.71 4.48
C ALA A 26 8.02 19.92 3.63
N GLY A 27 8.97 20.71 3.15
CA GLY A 27 8.74 21.84 2.26
C GLY A 27 8.21 21.47 0.88
N LEU A 28 8.24 20.19 0.48
CA LEU A 28 7.57 19.71 -0.73
C LEU A 28 6.06 19.51 -0.54
N TYR A 29 5.58 19.46 0.70
CA TYR A 29 4.17 19.29 1.02
C TYR A 29 3.47 20.65 1.09
N SER A 30 2.22 20.69 0.67
CA SER A 30 1.39 21.90 0.80
C SER A 30 1.16 22.22 2.27
N SER A 31 1.12 23.51 2.60
CA SER A 31 0.85 23.99 3.96
C SER A 31 -0.62 24.30 4.22
N THR A 32 -1.48 24.24 3.20
CA THR A 32 -2.87 24.76 3.28
C THR A 32 -3.96 23.74 2.94
N ASP A 33 -3.67 22.77 2.08
CA ASP A 33 -4.66 21.80 1.57
C ASP A 33 -4.13 20.36 1.57
N LEU A 34 -3.29 20.03 2.55
CA LEU A 34 -2.62 18.73 2.62
C LEU A 34 -3.54 17.60 3.11
N SER A 35 -3.49 16.47 2.40
CA SER A 35 -3.98 15.17 2.86
C SER A 35 -2.85 14.12 2.85
N PHE A 36 -2.24 13.84 4.00
CA PHE A 36 -1.12 12.89 4.09
C PHE A 36 -1.44 11.68 4.99
N LEU A 37 -1.43 10.49 4.38
CA LEU A 37 -1.63 9.17 4.99
C LEU A 37 -0.32 8.37 4.88
N PRO A 38 0.65 8.56 5.80
CA PRO A 38 1.98 7.95 5.73
C PRO A 38 2.01 6.43 5.95
N THR A 39 3.09 5.79 5.48
CA THR A 39 3.27 4.32 5.52
C THR A 39 3.28 3.75 6.94
N VAL A 40 3.96 4.43 7.86
CA VAL A 40 4.32 3.92 9.20
C VAL A 40 3.70 4.74 10.34
N SER A 41 2.66 5.51 10.04
CA SER A 41 1.89 6.24 11.06
C SER A 41 0.40 6.09 10.78
N PRO A 42 -0.43 5.90 11.82
CA PRO A 42 -1.87 5.87 11.69
C PRO A 42 -2.48 7.27 11.54
N LYS A 43 -1.72 8.34 11.83
CA LYS A 43 -2.21 9.71 11.82
C LYS A 43 -2.60 10.14 10.40
N PHE A 44 -3.76 10.78 10.28
CA PHE A 44 -4.11 11.55 9.09
C PHE A 44 -3.51 12.96 9.21
N ILE A 45 -2.34 13.16 8.59
CA ILE A 45 -1.57 14.41 8.65
C ILE A 45 -2.14 15.43 7.67
N ARG A 46 -2.40 16.65 8.15
CA ARG A 46 -2.97 17.75 7.32
C ARG A 46 -2.22 19.08 7.46
N ASP A 47 -1.19 19.13 8.31
CA ASP A 47 -0.48 20.36 8.64
C ASP A 47 1.04 20.22 8.53
N PRO A 48 1.78 21.35 8.39
CA PRO A 48 3.24 21.34 8.26
C PRO A 48 3.99 20.79 9.47
N GLU A 49 3.48 21.03 10.68
CA GLU A 49 4.16 20.64 11.93
C GLU A 49 4.17 19.11 12.06
N SER A 50 3.01 18.48 11.94
CA SER A 50 2.85 17.02 11.90
C SER A 50 3.62 16.37 10.74
N THR A 51 3.74 17.06 9.60
CA THR A 51 4.55 16.61 8.46
C THR A 51 6.04 16.59 8.80
N LYS A 52 6.54 17.67 9.42
CA LYS A 52 7.93 17.78 9.90
C LYS A 52 8.24 16.74 10.97
N GLU A 53 7.33 16.53 11.94
CA GLU A 53 7.46 15.48 12.95
C GLU A 53 7.61 14.09 12.31
N TYR A 54 6.72 13.76 11.37
CA TYR A 54 6.77 12.47 10.68
C TYR A 54 8.11 12.25 9.97
N PHE A 55 8.59 13.22 9.20
CA PHE A 55 9.85 13.08 8.47
C PHE A 55 11.07 13.08 9.39
N THR A 56 11.01 13.78 10.52
CA THR A 56 12.06 13.73 11.55
C THR A 56 12.28 12.28 12.04
N GLU A 57 11.21 11.52 12.25
CA GLU A 57 11.30 10.11 12.65
C GLU A 57 11.60 9.18 11.46
N PHE A 58 10.94 9.39 10.32
CA PHE A 58 11.08 8.52 9.14
C PHE A 58 12.51 8.52 8.59
N LEU A 59 13.19 9.67 8.57
CA LEU A 59 14.55 9.81 8.05
C LEU A 59 15.61 9.09 8.88
N LYS A 60 15.34 8.80 10.16
CA LYS A 60 16.22 7.95 10.99
C LYS A 60 16.36 6.53 10.40
N LYS A 61 15.40 6.09 9.59
CA LYS A 61 15.40 4.79 8.91
C LYS A 61 16.20 4.77 7.61
N LEU A 62 16.84 5.89 7.22
CA LEU A 62 17.63 6.02 5.98
C LEU A 62 16.87 5.56 4.72
N PRO A 63 15.62 6.04 4.51
CA PRO A 63 14.76 5.55 3.45
C PRO A 63 15.30 5.93 2.06
N HIS A 64 15.17 5.01 1.10
CA HIS A 64 15.39 5.28 -0.31
C HIS A 64 14.33 4.53 -1.13
N GLY A 65 13.48 5.26 -1.86
CA GLY A 65 12.38 4.66 -2.63
C GLY A 65 12.72 4.48 -4.10
N THR A 66 12.37 3.35 -4.69
CA THR A 66 12.44 3.12 -6.14
C THR A 66 11.03 2.81 -6.65
N ILE A 67 10.52 3.59 -7.60
CA ILE A 67 9.26 3.26 -8.29
C ILE A 67 9.46 1.97 -9.08
N THR A 68 8.57 1.01 -8.87
CA THR A 68 8.60 -0.29 -9.54
C THR A 68 7.50 -0.43 -10.60
N SER A 69 6.42 0.32 -10.46
CA SER A 69 5.35 0.46 -11.46
C SER A 69 4.59 1.74 -11.15
N ASP A 70 4.21 2.52 -12.16
CA ASP A 70 3.45 3.74 -11.95
C ASP A 70 2.46 4.06 -13.07
N ASN A 71 1.59 5.01 -12.75
CA ASN A 71 0.62 5.62 -13.63
C ASN A 71 0.52 7.11 -13.31
N VAL A 72 0.42 7.95 -14.34
CA VAL A 72 0.31 9.41 -14.20
C VAL A 72 -0.94 9.90 -14.93
N GLN A 73 -1.88 10.48 -14.19
CA GLN A 73 -3.11 11.05 -14.71
C GLN A 73 -3.09 12.58 -14.52
N GLN A 74 -3.20 13.33 -15.61
CA GLN A 74 -3.19 14.80 -15.59
C GLN A 74 -4.60 15.36 -15.30
N TYR A 75 -4.70 16.33 -14.39
CA TYR A 75 -5.93 17.03 -14.03
C TYR A 75 -5.75 18.55 -14.22
N GLY A 76 -5.85 19.00 -15.47
CA GLY A 76 -5.55 20.39 -15.84
C GLY A 76 -4.06 20.68 -16.00
N PRO A 77 -3.66 21.94 -16.20
CA PRO A 77 -2.25 22.31 -16.40
C PRO A 77 -1.42 22.26 -15.12
N ASP A 78 -2.07 22.39 -13.96
CA ASP A 78 -1.41 22.64 -12.68
C ASP A 78 -1.65 21.52 -11.65
N ALA A 79 -2.15 20.35 -12.08
CA ALA A 79 -2.31 19.21 -11.18
C ALA A 79 -2.18 17.86 -11.89
N TYR A 80 -1.61 16.87 -11.21
CA TYR A 80 -1.58 15.49 -11.67
C TYR A 80 -1.54 14.49 -10.50
N LEU A 81 -2.14 13.33 -10.73
CA LEU A 81 -2.10 12.18 -9.84
C LEU A 81 -1.01 11.22 -10.32
N HIS A 82 -0.10 10.84 -9.43
CA HIS A 82 0.94 9.86 -9.66
C HIS A 82 0.73 8.69 -8.70
N THR A 83 0.35 7.54 -9.23
CA THR A 83 0.04 6.35 -8.43
C THR A 83 0.93 5.20 -8.82
N GLY A 84 1.08 4.23 -7.93
CA GLY A 84 1.77 3.00 -8.27
C GLY A 84 2.32 2.24 -7.09
N MET A 85 3.40 1.53 -7.37
CA MET A 85 4.17 0.71 -6.47
C MET A 85 5.59 1.25 -6.39
N TYR A 86 6.16 1.20 -5.20
CA TYR A 86 7.58 1.45 -4.99
C TYR A 86 8.15 0.50 -3.95
N THR A 87 9.46 0.33 -3.98
CA THR A 87 10.20 -0.40 -2.96
C THR A 87 11.05 0.60 -2.20
N PHE A 88 10.84 0.69 -0.88
CA PHE A 88 11.76 1.40 0.00
C PHE A 88 12.84 0.46 0.49
N LEU A 89 14.08 0.92 0.44
CA LEU A 89 15.15 0.35 1.24
C LEU A 89 15.27 1.16 2.52
N THR A 90 15.27 0.50 3.67
CA THR A 90 15.53 1.12 4.97
C THR A 90 16.71 0.45 5.67
N GLY A 91 17.51 1.24 6.39
CA GLY A 91 18.66 0.79 7.15
C GLY A 91 20.02 1.20 6.56
N PRO A 92 21.12 0.94 7.28
CA PRO A 92 22.49 1.16 6.81
C PRO A 92 22.79 0.41 5.51
N ALA A 93 23.75 0.89 4.71
CA ALA A 93 24.01 0.38 3.36
C ALA A 93 24.36 -1.12 3.30
N ASP A 94 24.94 -1.65 4.36
CA ASP A 94 25.33 -3.05 4.57
C ASP A 94 24.19 -3.95 5.08
N ASN A 95 23.04 -3.38 5.45
CA ASN A 95 21.88 -4.13 5.96
C ASN A 95 20.54 -3.45 5.60
N ARG A 96 20.26 -3.34 4.30
CA ARG A 96 18.99 -2.77 3.80
C ARG A 96 17.91 -3.83 3.66
N ALA A 97 16.77 -3.62 4.30
CA ALA A 97 15.57 -4.42 4.08
C ALA A 97 14.64 -3.73 3.06
N PRO A 98 14.18 -4.42 1.99
CA PRO A 98 13.19 -3.90 1.08
C PRO A 98 11.80 -3.93 1.71
N VAL A 99 11.07 -2.82 1.58
CA VAL A 99 9.67 -2.67 1.95
C VAL A 99 8.92 -2.30 0.69
N GLU A 100 8.19 -3.27 0.14
CA GLU A 100 7.27 -3.03 -0.97
C GLU A 100 6.04 -2.27 -0.46
N ALA A 101 5.69 -1.21 -1.17
CA ALA A 101 4.62 -0.32 -0.79
C ALA A 101 3.89 0.23 -2.01
N ARG A 102 2.65 0.65 -1.76
CA ARG A 102 1.71 1.28 -2.68
C ARG A 102 1.67 2.76 -2.39
N PHE A 103 1.55 3.58 -3.43
CA PHE A 103 1.42 5.02 -3.27
C PHE A 103 0.39 5.66 -4.19
N SER A 104 -0.13 6.78 -3.72
CA SER A 104 -0.72 7.83 -4.55
C SER A 104 -0.21 9.19 -4.09
N TYR A 105 0.26 9.99 -5.03
CA TYR A 105 0.58 11.40 -4.85
C TYR A 105 -0.36 12.24 -5.70
N MET A 106 -0.96 13.28 -5.14
CA MET A 106 -1.51 14.38 -5.93
C MET A 106 -0.56 15.55 -5.83
N TRP A 107 -0.03 15.96 -6.98
CA TRP A 107 0.83 17.11 -7.11
C TRP A 107 0.04 18.28 -7.68
N ARG A 108 0.24 19.46 -7.11
CA ARG A 108 -0.37 20.71 -7.57
C ARG A 108 0.68 21.80 -7.66
N LYS A 109 0.58 22.65 -8.68
CA LYS A 109 1.40 23.84 -8.79
C LYS A 109 0.85 24.94 -7.89
N ILE A 110 1.63 25.36 -6.90
CA ILE A 110 1.31 26.42 -5.93
C ILE A 110 2.47 27.42 -5.97
N ASP A 111 2.16 28.69 -6.26
CA ASP A 111 3.14 29.78 -6.39
C ASP A 111 4.31 29.44 -7.34
N GLY A 112 3.99 28.75 -8.43
CA GLY A 112 4.96 28.34 -9.46
C GLY A 112 5.76 27.07 -9.13
N ALA A 113 5.66 26.54 -7.90
CA ALA A 113 6.34 25.32 -7.48
C ALA A 113 5.37 24.12 -7.40
N TRP A 114 5.84 22.93 -7.76
CA TRP A 114 5.06 21.70 -7.53
C TRP A 114 5.09 21.34 -6.05
N LYS A 115 3.89 21.15 -5.46
CA LYS A 115 3.68 20.75 -4.08
C LYS A 115 2.83 19.49 -4.02
N ILE A 116 3.11 18.64 -3.04
CA ILE A 116 2.32 17.47 -2.70
C ILE A 116 1.10 17.95 -1.89
N VAL A 117 -0.10 17.83 -2.46
CA VAL A 117 -1.37 18.15 -1.79
C VAL A 117 -2.09 16.88 -1.29
N HIS A 118 -1.72 15.72 -1.83
CA HIS A 118 -2.08 14.42 -1.28
C HIS A 118 -0.91 13.45 -1.35
N HIS A 119 -0.72 12.67 -0.30
CA HIS A 119 0.14 11.49 -0.33
C HIS A 119 -0.51 10.38 0.50
N HIS A 120 -0.81 9.24 -0.12
CA HIS A 120 -1.17 8.02 0.60
C HIS A 120 -0.12 6.97 0.31
N SER A 121 0.58 6.52 1.35
CA SER A 121 1.52 5.41 1.27
C SER A 121 1.12 4.28 2.20
N SER A 122 1.21 3.05 1.71
CA SER A 122 0.98 1.86 2.54
C SER A 122 1.91 0.74 2.11
N ALA A 123 2.58 0.08 3.06
CA ALA A 123 3.24 -1.19 2.78
C ALA A 123 2.22 -2.19 2.19
N LEU A 124 2.72 -3.21 1.49
CA LEU A 124 1.87 -4.35 1.15
C LEU A 124 1.29 -4.97 2.43
N PRO A 125 0.07 -5.53 2.37
CA PRO A 125 -0.68 -5.86 3.58
C PRO A 125 0.04 -6.89 4.48
N LYS A 126 0.21 -6.52 5.77
CA LYS A 126 0.11 -7.39 6.94
C LYS A 126 -0.76 -6.68 7.99
N ALA A 127 -1.53 -7.47 8.76
CA ALA A 127 -2.77 -7.09 9.47
C ALA A 127 -2.69 -5.88 10.45
N PRO A 128 -3.82 -5.23 10.80
CA PRO A 128 -3.87 -3.78 11.09
C PRO A 128 -4.39 -3.33 12.48
N GLY A 129 -4.28 -2.03 12.80
CA GLY A 129 -4.99 -1.32 13.90
C GLY A 129 -4.76 0.21 14.07
N ALA A 130 -5.82 0.94 14.49
CA ALA A 130 -6.01 2.25 15.20
C ALA A 130 -5.78 3.65 14.55
N ALA A 131 -6.65 4.64 14.88
CA ALA A 131 -7.09 5.87 14.13
C ALA A 131 -6.93 7.28 14.81
N VAL A 132 -7.22 8.43 14.09
CA VAL A 132 -7.61 9.82 14.60
C VAL A 132 -8.05 10.88 13.50
N GLU A 133 -8.73 11.99 13.93
CA GLU A 133 -9.72 12.96 13.30
C GLU A 133 -9.29 14.18 12.39
N GLU A 134 -10.14 15.24 12.23
CA GLU A 134 -10.71 15.88 10.99
C GLU A 134 -10.38 17.36 10.63
N ALA A 135 -10.68 17.74 9.36
CA ALA A 135 -11.12 19.08 8.88
C ALA A 135 -11.81 19.01 7.47
N GLU A 136 -12.87 19.79 7.23
CA GLU A 136 -13.77 19.75 6.05
C GLU A 136 -13.56 20.86 4.98
N SER A 137 -14.07 20.66 3.75
CA SER A 137 -14.33 21.72 2.75
C SER A 137 -15.72 21.54 2.08
N GLU A 138 -16.48 22.63 1.88
CA GLU A 138 -17.96 22.63 1.81
C GLU A 138 -18.62 22.33 0.44
N ASP A 139 -17.96 22.45 -0.73
CA ASP A 139 -18.69 22.46 -2.02
C ASP A 139 -18.94 21.08 -2.66
N MET A 140 -18.00 20.14 -2.49
CA MET A 140 -18.09 18.77 -3.04
C MET A 140 -18.49 17.73 -1.98
N TYR A 141 -18.53 18.12 -0.70
CA TYR A 141 -18.78 17.21 0.41
C TYR A 141 -20.11 16.44 0.29
N PRO A 142 -21.26 17.07 -0.01
CA PRO A 142 -22.52 16.34 -0.17
C PRO A 142 -22.49 15.34 -1.33
N ILE A 143 -21.79 15.67 -2.42
CA ILE A 143 -21.62 14.79 -3.58
C ILE A 143 -20.74 13.59 -3.20
N ALA A 144 -19.65 13.83 -2.46
CA ALA A 144 -18.75 12.78 -1.99
C ALA A 144 -19.49 11.79 -1.08
N GLN A 145 -20.29 12.28 -0.13
CA GLN A 145 -21.11 11.46 0.75
C GLN A 145 -22.15 10.64 -0.04
N ALA A 146 -22.85 11.26 -1.00
CA ALA A 146 -23.82 10.55 -1.84
C ALA A 146 -23.16 9.47 -2.72
N ASN A 147 -21.98 9.75 -3.29
CA ASN A 147 -21.23 8.81 -4.11
C ASN A 147 -20.67 7.65 -3.27
N PHE A 148 -20.12 7.93 -2.07
CA PHE A 148 -19.71 6.87 -1.14
C PHE A 148 -20.89 6.01 -0.70
N LYS A 149 -22.03 6.61 -0.36
CA LYS A 149 -23.26 5.87 -0.04
C LYS A 149 -23.67 4.97 -1.19
N SER A 150 -23.71 5.48 -2.42
CA SER A 150 -24.06 4.71 -3.62
C SER A 150 -23.10 3.53 -3.83
N TRP A 151 -21.81 3.73 -3.60
CA TRP A 151 -20.80 2.66 -3.65
C TRP A 151 -21.02 1.60 -2.57
N ASN A 152 -21.27 2.02 -1.34
CA ASN A 152 -21.50 1.11 -0.22
C ASN A 152 -22.84 0.35 -0.37
N ASP A 153 -23.89 1.00 -0.88
CA ASP A 153 -25.17 0.39 -1.23
C ASP A 153 -24.99 -0.68 -2.33
N ALA A 154 -24.15 -0.41 -3.34
CA ALA A 154 -23.82 -1.38 -4.38
C ALA A 154 -23.11 -2.63 -3.80
N LEU A 155 -22.26 -2.47 -2.77
CA LEU A 155 -21.71 -3.64 -2.07
C LEU A 155 -22.82 -4.52 -1.46
N GLN A 156 -23.88 -3.89 -0.93
CA GLN A 156 -24.97 -4.61 -0.28
C GLN A 156 -25.85 -5.39 -1.27
N THR A 157 -25.81 -5.06 -2.57
CA THR A 157 -26.56 -5.83 -3.58
C THR A 157 -25.90 -7.18 -3.88
N GLN A 158 -24.67 -7.41 -3.42
CA GLN A 158 -23.85 -8.60 -3.72
C GLN A 158 -23.70 -8.87 -5.23
N ASP A 159 -23.85 -7.80 -6.03
CA ASP A 159 -23.79 -7.82 -7.48
C ASP A 159 -22.47 -7.16 -7.88
N TYR A 160 -21.47 -7.98 -8.20
CA TYR A 160 -20.14 -7.50 -8.55
C TYR A 160 -20.15 -6.63 -9.82
N GLU A 161 -21.13 -6.79 -10.71
CA GLU A 161 -21.25 -5.96 -11.91
C GLU A 161 -21.71 -4.56 -11.55
N LYS A 162 -22.70 -4.43 -10.65
CA LYS A 162 -23.13 -3.11 -10.15
C LYS A 162 -22.03 -2.37 -9.42
N VAL A 163 -21.19 -3.06 -8.66
CA VAL A 163 -20.04 -2.43 -7.99
C VAL A 163 -18.99 -2.03 -9.02
N ALA A 164 -18.63 -2.92 -9.95
CA ALA A 164 -17.64 -2.65 -10.99
C ALA A 164 -18.07 -1.53 -11.93
N ASP A 165 -19.37 -1.37 -12.19
CA ASP A 165 -19.92 -0.28 -13.00
C ASP A 165 -19.65 1.10 -12.41
N LEU A 166 -19.37 1.22 -11.11
CA LEU A 166 -18.97 2.49 -10.49
C LEU A 166 -17.51 2.86 -10.81
N TYR A 167 -16.72 1.91 -11.29
CA TYR A 167 -15.31 2.12 -11.65
C TYR A 167 -15.18 2.49 -13.13
N ALA A 168 -14.15 3.28 -13.45
CA ALA A 168 -13.81 3.56 -14.82
C ALA A 168 -13.34 2.29 -15.54
N LYS A 169 -13.82 2.09 -16.77
CA LYS A 169 -13.49 0.89 -17.57
C LYS A 169 -12.04 0.90 -18.05
N LYS A 170 -11.47 2.08 -18.24
CA LYS A 170 -10.10 2.35 -18.69
C LYS A 170 -9.46 3.39 -17.78
N ASP A 171 -8.13 3.45 -17.81
CA ASP A 171 -7.32 4.41 -17.04
C ASP A 171 -7.61 4.35 -15.52
N LEU A 172 -8.03 3.19 -15.03
CA LEU A 172 -8.30 2.97 -13.62
C LEU A 172 -6.97 2.83 -12.86
N SER A 173 -6.94 3.32 -11.63
CA SER A 173 -5.86 3.05 -10.69
C SER A 173 -6.44 2.51 -9.38
N PHE A 174 -6.55 1.19 -9.24
CA PHE A 174 -7.15 0.56 -8.07
C PHE A 174 -6.14 -0.30 -7.29
N LEU A 175 -5.95 0.07 -6.02
CA LEU A 175 -5.06 -0.53 -5.05
C LEU A 175 -5.88 -1.04 -3.84
N PRO A 176 -6.50 -2.23 -3.95
CA PRO A 176 -7.40 -2.76 -2.93
C PRO A 176 -6.69 -3.19 -1.62
N THR A 177 -7.45 -3.24 -0.51
CA THR A 177 -6.90 -3.66 0.79
C THR A 177 -6.47 -5.12 0.80
N VAL A 178 -7.24 -6.03 0.20
CA VAL A 178 -7.07 -7.49 0.33
C VAL A 178 -6.46 -8.15 -0.92
N SER A 179 -5.83 -7.38 -1.80
CA SER A 179 -5.10 -7.90 -2.95
C SER A 179 -3.81 -7.09 -3.17
N PRO A 180 -2.68 -7.74 -3.52
CA PRO A 180 -1.44 -7.06 -3.85
C PRO A 180 -1.43 -6.53 -5.30
N LYS A 181 -2.42 -6.92 -6.13
CA LYS A 181 -2.46 -6.52 -7.54
C LYS A 181 -2.74 -5.02 -7.68
N PHE A 182 -1.98 -4.36 -8.56
CA PHE A 182 -2.34 -3.05 -9.08
C PHE A 182 -3.37 -3.24 -10.21
N ILE A 183 -4.64 -2.94 -9.92
CA ILE A 183 -5.74 -3.10 -10.88
C ILE A 183 -5.85 -1.84 -11.73
N GLN A 184 -5.79 -1.99 -13.06
CA GLN A 184 -5.71 -0.86 -13.99
C GLN A 184 -6.90 -0.73 -14.95
N ASP A 185 -7.89 -1.62 -14.83
CA ASP A 185 -9.07 -1.66 -15.69
C ASP A 185 -10.31 -2.18 -14.95
N GLY A 186 -11.48 -1.93 -15.54
CA GLY A 186 -12.77 -2.29 -14.95
C GLY A 186 -13.06 -3.79 -14.89
N GLU A 187 -12.50 -4.60 -15.79
CA GLU A 187 -12.72 -6.06 -15.79
C GLU A 187 -11.95 -6.71 -14.64
N SER A 188 -10.68 -6.33 -14.46
CA SER A 188 -9.86 -6.70 -13.31
C SER A 188 -10.48 -6.22 -11.98
N ALA A 189 -11.15 -5.06 -11.97
CA ALA A 189 -11.91 -4.59 -10.81
C ALA A 189 -13.14 -5.48 -10.54
N LYS A 190 -13.86 -5.89 -11.58
CA LYS A 190 -14.98 -6.84 -11.50
C LYS A 190 -14.56 -8.16 -10.87
N GLU A 191 -13.46 -8.75 -11.34
CA GLU A 191 -12.88 -9.98 -10.77
C GLU A 191 -12.58 -9.84 -9.27
N TYR A 192 -11.99 -8.72 -8.85
CA TYR A 192 -11.74 -8.44 -7.44
C TYR A 192 -13.05 -8.44 -6.62
N PHE A 193 -14.12 -7.82 -7.13
CA PHE A 193 -15.39 -7.74 -6.41
C PHE A 193 -16.14 -9.07 -6.35
N MET A 194 -15.93 -9.99 -7.30
CA MET A 194 -16.49 -11.35 -7.23
C MET A 194 -16.07 -12.08 -5.93
N ASP A 195 -14.83 -11.87 -5.48
CA ASP A 195 -14.33 -12.44 -4.22
C ASP A 195 -14.59 -11.56 -3.01
N PHE A 196 -14.44 -10.24 -3.15
CA PHE A 196 -14.61 -9.31 -2.03
C PHE A 196 -16.05 -9.34 -1.48
N LEU A 197 -17.06 -9.45 -2.34
CA LEU A 197 -18.47 -9.45 -1.92
C LEU A 197 -18.88 -10.69 -1.13
N LYS A 198 -18.19 -11.83 -1.30
CA LYS A 198 -18.38 -13.03 -0.46
C LYS A 198 -18.13 -12.75 1.02
N LYS A 199 -17.38 -11.69 1.34
CA LYS A 199 -17.08 -11.25 2.71
C LYS A 199 -18.15 -10.33 3.29
N LEU A 200 -19.27 -10.08 2.59
CA LEU A 200 -20.37 -9.22 3.03
C LEU A 200 -19.90 -7.85 3.56
N PRO A 201 -19.06 -7.11 2.80
CA PRO A 201 -18.42 -5.90 3.29
C PRO A 201 -19.43 -4.77 3.49
N PHE A 202 -19.27 -4.00 4.56
CA PHE A 202 -19.98 -2.76 4.80
C PHE A 202 -19.03 -1.71 5.37
N GLY A 203 -18.90 -0.57 4.69
CA GLY A 203 -17.99 0.51 5.10
C GLY A 203 -18.71 1.68 5.76
N THR A 204 -18.11 2.26 6.79
CA THR A 204 -18.56 3.52 7.41
C THR A 204 -17.39 4.51 7.39
N ILE A 205 -17.55 5.66 6.76
CA ILE A 205 -16.56 6.75 6.86
C ILE A 205 -16.51 7.24 8.31
N THR A 206 -15.30 7.33 8.86
CA THR A 206 -15.06 7.78 10.24
C THR A 206 -14.32 9.11 10.30
N SER A 207 -13.66 9.51 9.22
CA SER A 207 -13.10 10.84 9.03
C SER A 207 -12.80 11.01 7.55
N ASP A 208 -13.06 12.17 6.96
CA ASP A 208 -12.72 12.40 5.57
C ASP A 208 -12.28 13.83 5.27
N ASN A 209 -11.89 14.01 4.02
CA ASN A 209 -11.53 15.27 3.41
C ASN A 209 -11.85 15.17 1.92
N VAL A 210 -12.35 16.27 1.35
CA VAL A 210 -12.74 16.36 -0.05
C VAL A 210 -12.03 17.55 -0.68
N GLN A 211 -11.35 17.31 -1.79
CA GLN A 211 -10.64 18.32 -2.56
C GLN A 211 -11.14 18.31 -4.01
N ARG A 212 -11.61 19.46 -4.49
CA ARG A 212 -12.12 19.61 -5.86
C ARG A 212 -10.98 19.85 -6.87
N TYR A 213 -11.06 19.16 -8.00
CA TYR A 213 -10.13 19.30 -9.13
C TYR A 213 -10.90 19.62 -10.41
N GLY A 214 -11.29 20.88 -10.55
CA GLY A 214 -12.13 21.36 -11.65
C GLY A 214 -13.61 20.98 -11.49
N PRO A 215 -14.42 21.12 -12.56
CA PRO A 215 -15.86 20.89 -12.48
C PRO A 215 -16.27 19.41 -12.42
N ASP A 216 -15.38 18.53 -12.85
CA ASP A 216 -15.71 17.14 -13.19
C ASP A 216 -14.77 16.13 -12.52
N ALA A 217 -13.98 16.55 -11.52
CA ALA A 217 -13.19 15.63 -10.72
C ALA A 217 -13.02 16.13 -9.28
N TYR A 218 -12.93 15.18 -8.34
CA TYR A 218 -12.60 15.46 -6.95
C TYR A 218 -11.93 14.26 -6.29
N LEU A 219 -11.08 14.55 -5.32
CA LEU A 219 -10.41 13.58 -4.46
C LEU A 219 -11.18 13.50 -3.14
N HIS A 220 -11.50 12.28 -2.70
CA HIS A 220 -12.15 11.99 -1.43
C HIS A 220 -11.27 11.02 -0.65
N THR A 221 -10.72 11.48 0.46
CA THR A 221 -9.68 10.79 1.21
C THR A 221 -10.06 10.72 2.67
N GLY A 222 -9.65 9.68 3.37
CA GLY A 222 -9.95 9.61 4.79
C GLY A 222 -9.73 8.26 5.43
N LEU A 223 -10.45 8.07 6.53
CA LEU A 223 -10.54 6.86 7.32
C LEU A 223 -11.96 6.31 7.23
N TYR A 224 -12.04 4.98 7.26
CA TYR A 224 -13.29 4.26 7.36
C TYR A 224 -13.12 2.95 8.13
N THR A 225 -14.22 2.46 8.68
CA THR A 225 -14.28 1.14 9.29
C THR A 225 -15.05 0.21 8.36
N PHE A 226 -14.46 -0.92 8.01
CA PHE A 226 -15.16 -2.01 7.35
C PHE A 226 -15.61 -3.06 8.36
N LEU A 227 -16.82 -3.53 8.17
CA LEU A 227 -17.29 -4.79 8.73
C LEU A 227 -17.26 -5.85 7.63
N THR A 228 -16.78 -7.04 7.95
CA THR A 228 -16.87 -8.21 7.06
C THR A 228 -17.42 -9.41 7.80
N GLY A 229 -18.20 -10.24 7.11
CA GLY A 229 -18.83 -11.44 7.63
C GLY A 229 -20.33 -11.26 7.96
N PRO A 230 -20.99 -12.36 8.36
CA PRO A 230 -22.37 -12.34 8.87
C PRO A 230 -22.53 -11.38 10.06
N ALA A 231 -23.73 -10.80 10.24
CA ALA A 231 -23.98 -9.73 11.20
C ALA A 231 -23.54 -10.07 12.63
N GLU A 232 -23.71 -11.32 13.02
CA GLU A 232 -23.39 -11.92 14.32
C GLU A 232 -21.90 -12.14 14.58
N SER A 233 -21.03 -11.99 13.57
CA SER A 233 -19.58 -12.33 13.67
C SER A 233 -18.65 -11.26 13.07
N ARG A 234 -19.17 -10.06 12.80
CA ARG A 234 -18.39 -8.96 12.20
C ARG A 234 -17.35 -8.41 13.17
N ALA A 235 -16.07 -8.49 12.77
CA ALA A 235 -15.00 -7.73 13.38
C ALA A 235 -14.76 -6.44 12.58
N PRO A 236 -14.67 -5.26 13.23
CA PRO A 236 -14.32 -4.03 12.55
C PRO A 236 -12.86 -4.01 12.12
N VAL A 237 -12.62 -3.58 10.89
CA VAL A 237 -11.30 -3.31 10.32
C VAL A 237 -11.23 -1.84 9.99
N GLU A 238 -10.41 -1.12 10.75
CA GLU A 238 -10.13 0.29 10.45
C GLU A 238 -9.14 0.39 9.30
N ALA A 239 -9.42 1.30 8.38
CA ALA A 239 -8.67 1.48 7.17
C ALA A 239 -8.63 2.94 6.73
N ARG A 240 -7.73 3.20 5.79
CA ARG A 240 -7.48 4.46 5.12
C ARG A 240 -7.90 4.32 3.67
N PHE A 241 -8.42 5.40 3.09
CA PHE A 241 -8.80 5.43 1.70
C PHE A 241 -8.41 6.71 0.99
N SER A 242 -8.26 6.59 -0.33
CA SER A 242 -8.34 7.68 -1.29
C SER A 242 -9.17 7.23 -2.49
N TYR A 243 -10.14 8.04 -2.89
CA TYR A 243 -10.92 7.90 -4.10
C TYR A 243 -10.72 9.13 -4.98
N MET A 244 -10.32 8.96 -6.23
CA MET A 244 -10.49 10.01 -7.23
C MET A 244 -11.75 9.70 -8.04
N TRP A 245 -12.72 10.61 -7.96
CA TRP A 245 -13.95 10.56 -8.72
C TRP A 245 -13.85 11.49 -9.92
N ARG A 246 -14.37 11.04 -11.06
CA ARG A 246 -14.43 11.82 -12.30
C ARG A 246 -15.79 11.65 -12.95
N LYS A 247 -16.37 12.70 -13.54
CA LYS A 247 -17.53 12.55 -14.42
C LYS A 247 -17.08 11.94 -15.75
N ILE A 248 -17.68 10.81 -16.10
CA ILE A 248 -17.52 10.12 -17.38
C ILE A 248 -18.95 9.88 -17.90
N ASP A 249 -19.24 10.39 -19.10
CA ASP A 249 -20.56 10.32 -19.72
C ASP A 249 -21.70 10.82 -18.81
N GLY A 250 -21.43 11.89 -18.06
CA GLY A 250 -22.38 12.51 -17.13
C GLY A 250 -22.55 11.81 -15.78
N ALA A 251 -21.93 10.64 -15.58
CA ALA A 251 -21.96 9.90 -14.32
C ALA A 251 -20.64 9.99 -13.56
N TRP A 252 -20.68 10.09 -12.24
CA TRP A 252 -19.48 9.98 -11.41
C TRP A 252 -18.95 8.55 -11.43
N LYS A 253 -17.68 8.39 -11.80
CA LYS A 253 -16.94 7.12 -11.82
C LYS A 253 -15.68 7.23 -10.99
N ILE A 254 -15.31 6.13 -10.35
CA ILE A 254 -14.05 5.97 -9.62
C ILE A 254 -12.94 5.72 -10.63
N VAL A 255 -12.01 6.67 -10.76
CA VAL A 255 -10.80 6.56 -11.61
C VAL A 255 -9.55 6.25 -10.78
N HIS A 256 -9.60 6.47 -9.47
CA HIS A 256 -8.62 5.96 -8.51
C HIS A 256 -9.32 5.47 -7.26
N HIS A 257 -8.86 4.35 -6.71
CA HIS A 257 -9.19 3.92 -5.37
C HIS A 257 -7.94 3.29 -4.74
N HIS A 258 -7.50 3.77 -3.59
CA HIS A 258 -6.51 3.09 -2.76
C HIS A 258 -7.11 2.88 -1.39
N SER A 259 -7.15 1.61 -0.96
CA SER A 259 -7.61 1.18 0.34
C SER A 259 -6.49 0.44 1.06
N SER A 260 -6.25 0.77 2.33
CA SER A 260 -5.30 0.03 3.15
C SER A 260 -5.73 0.05 4.60
N ALA A 261 -5.61 -1.07 5.29
CA ALA A 261 -5.86 -1.08 6.71
C ALA A 261 -4.83 -0.23 7.51
N LEU A 262 -5.19 0.19 8.73
CA LEU A 262 -4.32 1.04 9.56
C LEU A 262 -3.07 0.29 10.04
N PRO A 263 -1.88 0.94 10.07
CA PRO A 263 -0.68 0.30 10.57
C PRO A 263 -0.74 0.22 12.10
N LYS A 264 -0.45 -0.96 12.68
CA LYS A 264 -0.42 -1.14 14.14
C LYS A 264 0.57 -0.15 14.79
N ALA A 265 0.17 0.46 15.92
CA ALA A 265 1.06 1.29 16.72
C ALA A 265 2.23 0.45 17.26
N PRO A 266 3.49 0.96 17.26
CA PRO A 266 4.59 0.29 17.93
C PRO A 266 4.30 0.26 19.43
N GLY A 267 4.03 -0.93 19.99
CA GLY A 267 3.82 -1.14 21.43
C GLY A 267 2.39 -1.48 21.87
N ALA A 268 1.42 -1.62 20.97
CA ALA A 268 0.15 -2.24 21.34
C ALA A 268 0.38 -3.74 21.60
N ALA A 269 0.51 -4.08 22.89
CA ALA A 269 0.39 -5.46 23.34
C ALA A 269 -0.98 -5.97 22.86
N VAL A 270 -0.94 -6.86 21.88
CA VAL A 270 -2.05 -7.77 21.65
C VAL A 270 -2.06 -8.66 22.89
N GLU A 271 -3.18 -8.67 23.62
CA GLU A 271 -3.64 -9.92 24.23
C GLU A 271 -3.86 -10.88 23.07
N GLU A 272 -2.78 -11.53 22.66
CA GLU A 272 -2.81 -12.69 21.80
C GLU A 272 -3.57 -13.74 22.59
N ALA A 273 -4.69 -14.21 22.03
CA ALA A 273 -5.12 -15.56 22.34
C ALA A 273 -3.90 -16.46 22.16
N GLU A 274 -3.48 -17.11 23.24
CA GLU A 274 -2.21 -17.84 23.37
C GLU A 274 -1.82 -18.57 22.08
N SER A 275 -0.94 -17.95 21.30
CA SER A 275 -0.11 -18.65 20.31
C SER A 275 1.32 -18.42 20.76
N GLU A 276 2.03 -19.51 21.05
CA GLU A 276 3.43 -19.46 21.53
C GLU A 276 4.24 -18.46 20.69
N ASP A 277 5.03 -17.61 21.35
CA ASP A 277 5.96 -16.71 20.69
C ASP A 277 6.95 -17.53 19.83
N MET A 278 6.64 -17.64 18.53
CA MET A 278 7.44 -18.39 17.56
C MET A 278 8.66 -17.59 17.09
N TYR A 279 8.86 -16.35 17.54
CA TYR A 279 9.96 -15.51 17.05
C TYR A 279 11.35 -16.06 17.44
N PRO A 280 11.60 -16.51 18.69
CA PRO A 280 12.84 -17.21 19.04
C PRO A 280 13.02 -18.51 18.23
N ILE A 281 11.93 -19.24 17.96
CA ILE A 281 11.96 -20.48 17.19
C ILE A 281 12.32 -20.19 15.72
N ALA A 282 11.77 -19.13 15.12
CA ALA A 282 12.10 -18.70 13.76
C ALA A 282 13.58 -18.27 13.63
N GLN A 283 14.12 -17.56 14.61
CA GLN A 283 15.55 -17.20 14.65
C GLN A 283 16.44 -18.43 14.76
N ALA A 284 16.09 -19.38 15.63
CA ALA A 284 16.82 -20.64 15.78
C ALA A 284 16.76 -21.52 14.51
N ASN A 285 15.61 -21.55 13.84
CA ASN A 285 15.43 -22.26 12.56
C ASN A 285 16.27 -21.64 11.45
N PHE A 286 16.30 -20.29 11.35
CA PHE A 286 17.13 -19.59 10.36
C PHE A 286 18.62 -19.81 10.60
N LYS A 287 19.07 -19.78 11.86
CA LYS A 287 20.45 -20.12 12.19
C LYS A 287 20.78 -21.56 11.80
N SER A 288 19.94 -22.52 12.17
CA SER A 288 20.13 -23.94 11.84
C SER A 288 20.19 -24.18 10.33
N TRP A 289 19.40 -23.43 9.56
CA TRP A 289 19.42 -23.46 8.11
C TRP A 289 20.73 -22.93 7.50
N ASN A 290 21.24 -21.80 8.00
CA ASN A 290 22.54 -21.27 7.57
C ASN A 290 23.70 -22.21 7.96
N ASP A 291 23.68 -22.74 9.18
CA ASP A 291 24.68 -23.71 9.64
C ASP A 291 24.69 -24.97 8.74
N ALA A 292 23.51 -25.42 8.25
CA ALA A 292 23.41 -26.54 7.33
C ALA A 292 23.95 -26.23 5.93
N LEU A 293 23.76 -25.00 5.42
CA LEU A 293 24.34 -24.59 4.14
C LEU A 293 25.88 -24.65 4.15
N GLN A 294 26.49 -24.23 5.27
CA GLN A 294 27.94 -24.23 5.42
C GLN A 294 28.56 -25.63 5.37
N THR A 295 27.80 -26.69 5.68
CA THR A 295 28.32 -28.06 5.61
C THR A 295 28.40 -28.60 4.19
N LYS A 296 27.85 -27.89 3.19
CA LYS A 296 27.72 -28.35 1.79
C LYS A 296 27.03 -29.73 1.65
N ASP A 297 26.24 -30.11 2.65
CA ASP A 297 25.49 -31.37 2.69
C ASP A 297 24.04 -31.07 2.28
N TYR A 298 23.68 -31.44 1.05
CA TYR A 298 22.36 -31.15 0.51
C TYR A 298 21.25 -31.92 1.23
N GLU A 299 21.53 -33.11 1.79
CA GLU A 299 20.55 -33.90 2.52
C GLU A 299 20.23 -33.23 3.86
N LYS A 300 21.27 -32.70 4.51
CA LYS A 300 21.11 -31.93 5.75
C LYS A 300 20.28 -30.66 5.53
N VAL A 301 20.55 -29.90 4.47
CA VAL A 301 19.77 -28.69 4.16
C VAL A 301 18.32 -29.05 3.80
N ALA A 302 18.12 -30.06 2.95
CA ALA A 302 16.79 -30.49 2.53
C ALA A 302 15.96 -31.06 3.70
N SER A 303 16.60 -31.65 4.73
CA SER A 303 15.91 -32.17 5.91
C SER A 303 15.19 -31.10 6.74
N LEU A 304 15.54 -29.82 6.56
CA LEU A 304 14.91 -28.68 7.23
C LEU A 304 13.62 -28.21 6.54
N TYR A 305 13.28 -28.80 5.38
CA TYR A 305 12.06 -28.51 4.65
C TYR A 305 11.01 -29.58 4.95
N SER A 306 9.75 -29.15 5.10
CA SER A 306 8.61 -30.08 5.20
C SER A 306 8.59 -31.01 3.99
N LYS A 307 8.33 -32.31 4.13
CA LYS A 307 8.33 -33.24 2.98
C LYS A 307 7.03 -33.22 2.19
N THR A 308 5.94 -32.77 2.80
CA THR A 308 4.57 -32.92 2.30
C THR A 308 3.79 -31.60 2.25
N ASP A 309 4.31 -30.56 2.89
CA ASP A 309 3.65 -29.25 3.02
C ASP A 309 4.69 -28.14 2.87
N LEU A 310 5.29 -28.08 1.68
CA LEU A 310 6.31 -27.10 1.30
C LEU A 310 5.94 -26.50 -0.05
N SER A 311 6.28 -25.24 -0.25
CA SER A 311 6.22 -24.61 -1.56
C SER A 311 7.24 -23.47 -1.65
N PHE A 312 8.18 -23.54 -2.60
CA PHE A 312 9.11 -22.44 -2.84
C PHE A 312 9.59 -22.33 -4.28
N LEU A 313 9.93 -21.09 -4.67
CA LEU A 313 10.62 -20.75 -5.91
C LEU A 313 12.11 -20.56 -5.60
N PRO A 314 12.97 -21.51 -5.97
CA PRO A 314 14.41 -21.42 -5.71
C PRO A 314 15.14 -20.38 -6.58
N THR A 315 16.17 -19.75 -6.01
CA THR A 315 16.94 -18.65 -6.64
C THR A 315 17.64 -19.00 -7.96
N VAL A 316 17.98 -20.29 -8.18
CA VAL A 316 18.72 -20.74 -9.38
C VAL A 316 18.00 -21.82 -10.19
N SER A 317 16.69 -21.95 -10.00
CA SER A 317 15.86 -22.87 -10.78
C SER A 317 14.51 -22.23 -11.10
N PRO A 318 14.05 -22.28 -12.37
CA PRO A 318 12.73 -21.80 -12.74
C PRO A 318 11.61 -22.78 -12.31
N LYS A 319 11.97 -23.95 -11.76
CA LYS A 319 11.00 -24.97 -11.33
C LYS A 319 10.47 -24.65 -9.93
N PHE A 320 9.15 -24.70 -9.80
CA PHE A 320 8.45 -24.66 -8.53
C PHE A 320 8.69 -25.96 -7.77
N ILE A 321 9.13 -25.88 -6.51
CA ILE A 321 9.43 -27.05 -5.68
C ILE A 321 8.31 -27.22 -4.66
N GLN A 322 7.69 -28.41 -4.65
CA GLN A 322 6.51 -28.72 -3.84
C GLN A 322 6.64 -30.02 -3.03
N ASP A 323 7.78 -30.70 -3.11
CA ASP A 323 8.01 -31.98 -2.46
C ASP A 323 9.46 -32.15 -2.02
N GLY A 324 9.68 -33.08 -1.07
CA GLY A 324 10.99 -33.32 -0.47
C GLY A 324 12.05 -33.84 -1.45
N GLN A 325 11.65 -34.60 -2.48
CA GLN A 325 12.59 -35.14 -3.47
C GLN A 325 13.14 -34.01 -4.35
N SER A 326 12.24 -33.20 -4.91
CA SER A 326 12.59 -32.01 -5.69
C SER A 326 13.44 -31.01 -4.89
N THR A 327 13.24 -30.95 -3.56
CA THR A 327 14.06 -30.14 -2.65
C THR A 327 15.48 -30.66 -2.53
N GLN A 328 15.68 -31.97 -2.37
CA GLN A 328 17.00 -32.59 -2.34
C GLN A 328 17.75 -32.39 -3.66
N GLU A 329 17.09 -32.65 -4.79
CA GLU A 329 17.65 -32.47 -6.14
C GLU A 329 18.11 -31.02 -6.36
N TYR A 330 17.32 -30.05 -5.89
CA TYR A 330 17.69 -28.65 -5.96
C TYR A 330 18.94 -28.32 -5.14
N PHE A 331 18.99 -28.71 -3.86
CA PHE A 331 20.14 -28.39 -3.02
C PHE A 331 21.41 -29.12 -3.44
N MET A 332 21.30 -30.32 -4.02
CA MET A 332 22.41 -31.04 -4.61
C MET A 332 23.08 -30.22 -5.73
N GLU A 333 22.30 -29.53 -6.57
CA GLU A 333 22.83 -28.69 -7.66
C GLU A 333 23.19 -27.28 -7.20
N PHE A 334 22.45 -26.72 -6.25
CA PHE A 334 22.70 -25.38 -5.71
C PHE A 334 24.03 -25.31 -4.97
N LEU A 335 24.32 -26.28 -4.10
CA LEU A 335 25.54 -26.26 -3.27
C LEU A 335 26.82 -26.45 -4.10
N LYS A 336 26.75 -27.11 -5.27
CA LYS A 336 27.86 -27.18 -6.24
C LYS A 336 28.23 -25.83 -6.84
N LYS A 337 27.31 -24.87 -6.84
CA LYS A 337 27.49 -23.52 -7.40
C LYS A 337 27.98 -22.51 -6.37
N LEU A 338 28.05 -22.88 -5.09
CA LEU A 338 28.56 -22.01 -4.05
C LEU A 338 30.09 -21.95 -4.09
N PRO A 339 30.70 -20.75 -4.02
CA PRO A 339 32.15 -20.60 -3.91
C PRO A 339 32.72 -21.38 -2.71
N ASP A 340 33.98 -21.79 -2.77
CA ASP A 340 34.67 -22.32 -1.59
C ASP A 340 35.00 -21.17 -0.63
N GLY A 341 34.39 -21.16 0.56
CA GLY A 341 34.78 -20.29 1.67
C GLY A 341 33.86 -19.10 2.03
N THR A 342 32.55 -19.19 1.79
CA THR A 342 31.56 -18.20 2.31
C THR A 342 30.90 -18.64 3.60
#